data_AF-A0A9N8EPA9-F1
#
_entry.id   AF-A0A9N8EPA9-F1
#
_cell.length_a   1.000
_cell.length_b   1.000
_cell.length_c   1.000
_cell.angle_alpha   90.00
_cell.angle_beta   90.00
_cell.angle_gamma   90.00
#
_symmetry.space_group_name_H-M   'P 1'
#
loop_
_entity.id
_entity.type
_entity.pdbx_description
1 polymer ?
#
loop_
_entity_poly.entity_id
_entity_poly.type
_entity_poly.pdbx_seq_one_letter_code
_entity_poly.pdbx_strand_id
1 'polypeptide(L)'
;MTSTPAPPSSGAMTSEERWSQIRRTIAEGRSRMAGGTLYTLMAGAGAVAVLGGFEGWLCIKPSKNLGASAVRLTTFQRLWFVGRYSLTQIIPSVIQESQPTGVIAQVLGLPRENFYSSPCSAPPQRHLMINRLRAIRGALAGSVILSQVLAIMDVLGQTRTAYVNRIRLGREPPLEDFTRQGVVIRLQGQASLLCNLTMAREGRRHFFPIVENPKHPDIVSLVNDHALALSSEEQSHLTSKKPPPRVPVFWHCRDGGYSHKSSWRGMSVPFSWLFTTTTTTQPTPSDDNNDNTQPPRRLLILEADATPGDNTAMSLRQVGVDDFDLDLYEVAQGFTQVQSLVINNKNTGDDAFDTIRILLVDTDAKYQSGGGRQMTVREHATELGLADVIVDARDPLVFSMKGWLEQFYNQQQQQPSTSSSWTQLLLGTRSTTQQRRGRKPVILETPRRDWFLSIQAELVEHGNYQVMDRADALKEYGSLEGIPFLVYERNTADTLNTVRQLIASQMTTPTHLCALCPRPFFLESIMESRVEGVTYISSSDIHDRLLRWVRQEALQGKTAATIQHALDTRLPEILHQAMTVAKYANGIYATLDATTTLTASTETAET
;
A
#
# COMPACT_ATOMS: atom_id res chain seq x y z
N MET A 1 36.64 -37.11 -5.44
CA MET A 1 37.14 -35.73 -5.32
C MET A 1 36.76 -34.97 -6.57
N THR A 2 35.57 -34.37 -6.57
CA THR A 2 35.11 -33.44 -7.61
C THR A 2 34.67 -32.19 -6.87
N SER A 3 35.52 -31.17 -6.89
CA SER A 3 35.31 -29.89 -6.24
C SER A 3 34.21 -29.12 -6.98
N THR A 4 33.03 -29.07 -6.39
CA THR A 4 31.96 -28.13 -6.78
C THR A 4 32.43 -26.71 -6.44
N PRO A 5 32.34 -25.73 -7.36
CA PRO A 5 32.75 -24.37 -7.06
C PRO A 5 31.80 -23.76 -6.01
N ALA A 6 32.38 -23.09 -5.03
CA ALA A 6 31.65 -22.37 -3.99
C ALA A 6 30.72 -21.30 -4.60
N PRO A 7 29.50 -21.12 -4.06
CA PRO A 7 28.61 -20.07 -4.53
C PRO A 7 29.23 -18.68 -4.27
N PRO A 8 29.04 -17.71 -5.17
CA PRO A 8 29.58 -16.37 -4.98
C PRO A 8 28.98 -15.72 -3.74
N SER A 9 29.85 -15.15 -2.89
CA SER A 9 29.48 -14.37 -1.71
C SER A 9 28.58 -13.21 -2.12
N SER A 10 27.35 -13.21 -1.58
CA SER A 10 26.32 -12.21 -1.83
C SER A 10 26.68 -10.88 -1.17
N GLY A 11 27.40 -10.02 -1.88
CA GLY A 11 27.57 -8.61 -1.53
C GLY A 11 26.25 -7.85 -1.71
N ALA A 12 26.05 -6.83 -0.88
CA ALA A 12 24.92 -5.91 -1.00
C ALA A 12 24.88 -5.31 -2.41
N MET A 13 23.69 -5.32 -3.01
CA MET A 13 23.49 -4.93 -4.40
C MET A 13 23.65 -3.41 -4.51
N THR A 14 24.78 -2.95 -5.05
CA THR A 14 25.09 -1.52 -5.15
C THR A 14 24.05 -0.81 -6.02
N SER A 15 23.92 0.52 -5.87
CA SER A 15 23.03 1.32 -6.75
C SER A 15 23.35 1.09 -8.23
N GLU A 16 24.62 0.83 -8.55
CA GLU A 16 25.09 0.48 -9.88
C GLU A 16 24.59 -0.90 -10.35
N GLU A 17 24.51 -1.89 -9.44
CA GLU A 17 23.89 -3.19 -9.71
C GLU A 17 22.36 -3.09 -9.84
N ARG A 18 21.71 -2.18 -9.11
CA ARG A 18 20.28 -1.87 -9.32
C ARG A 18 20.03 -1.28 -10.70
N TRP A 19 20.85 -0.32 -11.11
CA TRP A 19 20.85 0.19 -12.48
C TRP A 19 21.27 -0.86 -13.50
N SER A 20 22.12 -1.83 -13.16
CA SER A 20 22.51 -2.92 -14.06
C SER A 20 21.38 -3.95 -14.23
N GLN A 21 20.60 -4.23 -13.17
CA GLN A 21 19.41 -5.07 -13.25
C GLN A 21 18.30 -4.40 -14.03
N ILE A 22 18.03 -3.11 -13.79
CA ILE A 22 17.10 -2.31 -14.61
C ILE A 22 17.58 -2.30 -16.07
N ARG A 23 18.88 -2.09 -16.31
CA ARG A 23 19.45 -2.17 -17.67
C ARG A 23 19.34 -3.57 -18.27
N ARG A 24 19.44 -4.65 -17.49
CA ARG A 24 19.27 -6.04 -17.97
C ARG A 24 17.81 -6.36 -18.30
N THR A 25 16.84 -5.97 -17.47
CA THR A 25 15.42 -6.14 -17.80
C THR A 25 15.02 -5.27 -18.99
N ILE A 26 15.54 -4.05 -19.09
CA ILE A 26 15.38 -3.21 -20.30
C ILE A 26 16.08 -3.85 -21.49
N ALA A 27 17.25 -4.48 -21.33
CA ALA A 27 17.99 -5.15 -22.40
C ALA A 27 17.32 -6.44 -22.87
N GLU A 28 16.74 -7.24 -21.97
CA GLU A 28 15.93 -8.42 -22.29
C GLU A 28 14.59 -8.03 -22.94
N GLY A 29 13.95 -6.96 -22.45
CA GLY A 29 12.80 -6.36 -23.12
C GLY A 29 13.17 -5.85 -24.51
N ARG A 30 14.33 -5.20 -24.65
CA ARG A 30 14.89 -4.76 -25.93
C ARG A 30 15.25 -5.92 -26.84
N SER A 31 15.79 -7.04 -26.38
CA SER A 31 16.16 -8.16 -27.26
C SER A 31 14.92 -8.89 -27.79
N ARG A 32 13.89 -9.04 -26.95
CA ARG A 32 12.58 -9.58 -27.36
C ARG A 32 11.83 -8.65 -28.31
N MET A 33 11.86 -7.34 -28.06
CA MET A 33 11.30 -6.35 -28.99
C MET A 33 12.12 -6.26 -30.28
N ALA A 34 13.45 -6.18 -30.19
CA ALA A 34 14.33 -5.96 -31.33
C ALA A 34 14.20 -7.07 -32.37
N GLY A 35 14.03 -8.34 -31.98
CA GLY A 35 13.86 -9.42 -32.96
C GLY A 35 12.60 -9.23 -33.82
N GLY A 36 11.44 -9.06 -33.19
CA GLY A 36 10.15 -8.96 -33.90
C GLY A 36 9.89 -7.60 -34.54
N THR A 37 10.22 -6.51 -33.85
CA THR A 37 10.07 -5.12 -34.33
C THR A 37 11.03 -4.83 -35.46
N LEU A 38 12.30 -5.26 -35.37
CA LEU A 38 13.25 -5.04 -36.46
C LEU A 38 12.85 -5.86 -37.70
N TYR A 39 12.40 -7.10 -37.52
CA TYR A 39 11.95 -7.91 -38.65
C TYR A 39 10.73 -7.29 -39.35
N THR A 40 9.73 -6.83 -38.60
CA THR A 40 8.54 -6.19 -39.17
C THR A 40 8.85 -4.85 -39.82
N LEU A 41 9.76 -4.05 -39.24
CA LEU A 41 10.28 -2.83 -39.86
C LEU A 41 11.06 -3.11 -41.14
N MET A 42 11.93 -4.12 -41.15
CA MET A 42 12.73 -4.49 -42.33
C MET A 42 11.84 -5.08 -43.44
N ALA A 43 10.85 -5.90 -43.09
CA ALA A 43 9.86 -6.41 -44.03
C ALA A 43 9.01 -5.28 -44.62
N GLY A 44 8.55 -4.34 -43.79
CA GLY A 44 7.83 -3.14 -44.21
C GLY A 44 8.67 -2.25 -45.12
N ALA A 45 9.92 -1.96 -44.74
CA ALA A 45 10.87 -1.21 -45.54
C ALA A 45 11.19 -1.91 -46.87
N GLY A 46 11.29 -3.24 -46.86
CA GLY A 46 11.45 -4.05 -48.07
C GLY A 46 10.25 -3.96 -49.01
N ALA A 47 9.02 -4.05 -48.49
CA ALA A 47 7.79 -3.89 -49.28
C ALA A 47 7.68 -2.49 -49.88
N VAL A 48 7.98 -1.46 -49.08
CA VAL A 48 8.05 -0.05 -49.51
C VAL A 48 9.13 0.14 -50.59
N ALA A 49 10.29 -0.47 -50.42
CA ALA A 49 11.38 -0.44 -51.39
C ALA A 49 10.98 -1.11 -52.72
N VAL A 50 10.32 -2.27 -52.69
CA VAL A 50 9.83 -2.96 -53.91
C VAL A 50 8.85 -2.06 -54.68
N LEU A 51 7.90 -1.44 -53.98
CA LEU A 51 6.95 -0.50 -54.59
C LEU A 51 7.66 0.76 -55.12
N GLY A 52 8.61 1.30 -54.37
CA GLY A 52 9.44 2.43 -54.80
C GLY A 52 10.28 2.09 -56.03
N GLY A 53 10.79 0.87 -56.14
CA GLY A 53 11.53 0.41 -57.32
C GLY A 53 10.62 0.32 -58.55
N PHE A 54 9.41 -0.20 -58.39
CA PHE A 54 8.42 -0.24 -59.46
C PHE A 54 7.96 1.16 -59.88
N GLU A 55 7.78 2.08 -58.93
CA GLU A 55 7.53 3.51 -59.19
C GLU A 55 8.69 4.13 -59.98
N GLY A 56 9.93 3.92 -59.53
CA GLY A 56 11.14 4.43 -60.18
C GLY A 56 11.31 3.92 -61.61
N TRP A 57 10.93 2.66 -61.88
CA TRP A 57 10.93 2.09 -63.23
C TRP A 57 9.90 2.79 -64.15
N LEU A 58 8.70 3.08 -63.64
CA LEU A 58 7.66 3.79 -64.40
C LEU A 58 8.03 5.25 -64.70
N CYS A 59 8.88 5.85 -63.86
CA CYS A 59 9.40 7.21 -64.05
C CYS A 59 10.43 7.34 -65.19
N ILE A 60 10.97 6.22 -65.71
CA ILE A 60 11.90 6.21 -66.84
C ILE A 60 11.12 6.34 -68.16
N LYS A 61 11.50 7.30 -69.01
CA LYS A 61 10.89 7.45 -70.33
C LYS A 61 11.27 6.27 -71.24
N PRO A 62 10.31 5.68 -71.97
CA PRO A 62 10.61 4.59 -72.90
C PRO A 62 11.42 5.13 -74.09
N SER A 63 12.37 4.34 -74.61
CA SER A 63 13.33 4.73 -75.66
C SER A 63 12.71 5.35 -76.91
N LYS A 64 11.43 5.08 -77.18
CA LYS A 64 10.67 5.58 -78.33
C LYS A 64 10.17 7.03 -78.17
N ASN A 65 10.12 7.53 -76.94
CA ASN A 65 9.57 8.86 -76.60
C ASN A 65 10.67 9.87 -76.23
N LEU A 66 11.93 9.52 -76.50
CA LEU A 66 13.06 10.41 -76.30
C LEU A 66 13.32 11.18 -77.59
N GLY A 67 13.45 12.51 -77.48
CA GLY A 67 13.84 13.35 -78.60
C GLY A 67 15.21 12.95 -79.15
N ALA A 68 15.51 13.36 -80.39
CA ALA A 68 16.74 13.00 -81.11
C ALA A 68 18.05 13.33 -80.34
N SER A 69 17.99 14.23 -79.35
CA SER A 69 19.12 14.69 -78.56
C SER A 69 19.38 13.93 -77.26
N ALA A 70 18.51 13.00 -76.86
CA ALA A 70 18.62 12.39 -75.53
C ALA A 70 19.57 11.18 -75.49
N VAL A 71 20.47 11.18 -74.50
CA VAL A 71 21.45 10.12 -74.29
C VAL A 71 20.75 8.84 -73.80
N ARG A 72 20.89 7.74 -74.56
CA ARG A 72 20.31 6.44 -74.19
C ARG A 72 20.97 5.90 -72.92
N LEU A 73 20.18 5.77 -71.85
CA LEU A 73 20.60 5.11 -70.61
C LEU A 73 20.89 3.63 -70.84
N THR A 74 22.05 3.18 -70.36
CA THR A 74 22.42 1.76 -70.28
C THR A 74 21.51 1.02 -69.31
N THR A 75 21.35 -0.30 -69.48
CA THR A 75 20.54 -1.15 -68.59
C THR A 75 21.02 -1.05 -67.13
N PHE A 76 22.33 -0.98 -66.92
CA PHE A 76 22.94 -0.81 -65.61
C PHE A 76 22.54 0.52 -64.96
N GLN A 77 22.61 1.65 -65.68
CA GLN A 77 22.20 2.96 -65.16
C GLN A 77 20.71 3.01 -64.79
N ARG A 78 19.85 2.29 -65.53
CA ARG A 78 18.41 2.18 -65.22
C ARG A 78 18.19 1.39 -63.93
N LEU A 79 18.82 0.24 -63.78
CA LEU A 79 18.73 -0.58 -62.56
C LEU A 79 19.31 0.17 -61.35
N TRP A 80 20.43 0.87 -61.53
CA TRP A 80 21.04 1.70 -60.50
C TRP A 80 20.13 2.84 -60.04
N PHE A 81 19.51 3.56 -60.98
CA PHE A 81 18.50 4.57 -60.66
C PHE A 81 17.32 3.98 -59.88
N VAL A 82 16.77 2.85 -60.34
CA VAL A 82 15.64 2.18 -59.69
C VAL A 82 15.98 1.76 -58.25
N GLY A 83 17.15 1.15 -58.05
CA GLY A 83 17.60 0.75 -56.72
C GLY A 83 17.81 1.94 -55.79
N ARG A 84 18.42 3.02 -56.29
CA ARG A 84 18.62 4.24 -55.49
C ARG A 84 17.31 4.96 -55.19
N TYR A 85 16.42 5.08 -56.18
CA TYR A 85 15.09 5.67 -56.03
C TYR A 85 14.29 4.91 -54.98
N SER A 86 14.21 3.58 -55.12
CA SER A 86 13.58 2.66 -54.17
C SER A 86 14.00 2.93 -52.72
N LEU A 87 15.31 2.96 -52.44
CA LEU A 87 15.84 3.23 -51.10
C LEU A 87 15.51 4.63 -50.60
N THR A 88 15.59 5.65 -51.47
CA THR A 88 15.30 7.04 -51.10
C THR A 88 13.82 7.29 -50.80
N GLN A 89 12.90 6.43 -51.25
CA GLN A 89 11.48 6.57 -50.96
C GLN A 89 11.07 6.00 -49.58
N ILE A 90 11.92 5.24 -48.90
CA ILE A 90 11.55 4.58 -47.62
C ILE A 90 11.11 5.60 -46.56
N ILE A 91 11.94 6.61 -46.27
CA ILE A 91 11.64 7.64 -45.26
C ILE A 91 10.46 8.55 -45.70
N PRO A 92 10.43 9.12 -46.92
CA PRO A 92 9.31 9.93 -47.41
C PRO A 92 7.95 9.21 -47.38
N SER A 93 7.93 7.89 -47.52
CA SER A 93 6.68 7.10 -47.45
C SER A 93 5.93 7.30 -46.14
N VAL A 94 6.65 7.53 -45.05
CA VAL A 94 6.08 7.73 -43.71
C VAL A 94 5.21 8.99 -43.65
N ILE A 95 5.65 10.05 -44.33
CA ILE A 95 4.95 11.34 -44.40
C ILE A 95 4.09 11.46 -45.66
N GLN A 96 3.84 10.35 -46.36
CA GLN A 96 3.12 10.30 -47.65
C GLN A 96 3.74 11.16 -48.76
N GLU A 97 5.02 11.49 -48.66
CA GLU A 97 5.76 12.23 -49.67
C GLU A 97 6.51 11.31 -50.64
N SER A 98 6.93 11.89 -51.76
CA SER A 98 7.77 11.24 -52.75
C SER A 98 8.93 12.14 -53.12
N GLN A 99 10.16 11.61 -53.10
CA GLN A 99 11.32 12.37 -53.57
C GLN A 99 11.24 12.59 -55.09
N PRO A 100 11.51 13.81 -55.57
CA PRO A 100 11.45 14.12 -57.00
C PRO A 100 12.53 13.35 -57.79
N THR A 101 12.09 12.69 -58.86
CA THR A 101 12.93 11.90 -59.78
C THR A 101 14.11 12.69 -60.34
N GLY A 102 13.92 13.97 -60.64
CA GLY A 102 14.95 14.85 -61.20
C GLY A 102 16.10 15.15 -60.23
N VAL A 103 15.84 15.17 -58.92
CA VAL A 103 16.88 15.37 -57.90
C VAL A 103 17.71 14.09 -57.77
N ILE A 104 17.05 12.93 -57.70
CA ILE A 104 17.75 11.63 -57.62
C ILE A 104 18.58 11.36 -58.87
N ALA A 105 18.04 11.67 -60.06
CA ALA A 105 18.77 11.54 -61.32
C ALA A 105 20.01 12.44 -61.37
N GLN A 106 19.91 13.69 -60.88
CA GLN A 106 21.03 14.62 -60.82
C GLN A 106 22.13 14.13 -59.88
N VAL A 107 21.76 13.62 -58.70
CA VAL A 107 22.72 13.05 -57.74
C VAL A 107 23.48 11.85 -58.33
N LEU A 108 22.84 11.09 -59.22
CA LEU A 108 23.46 9.95 -59.92
C LEU A 108 24.23 10.34 -61.19
N GLY A 109 24.30 11.63 -61.54
CA GLY A 109 24.91 12.10 -62.78
C GLY A 109 24.17 11.65 -64.05
N LEU A 110 22.87 11.35 -63.95
CA LEU A 110 22.05 10.90 -65.07
C LEU A 110 21.32 12.09 -65.73
N PRO A 111 21.14 12.08 -67.07
CA PRO A 111 20.43 13.16 -67.78
C PRO A 111 18.98 13.24 -67.33
N ARG A 112 18.54 14.41 -66.84
CA ARG A 112 17.16 14.64 -66.35
C ARG A 112 16.09 14.41 -67.42
N GLU A 113 16.43 14.68 -68.68
CA GLU A 113 15.53 14.54 -69.83
C GLU A 113 15.00 13.12 -70.04
N ASN A 114 15.72 12.11 -69.52
CA ASN A 114 15.34 10.70 -69.58
C ASN A 114 14.25 10.31 -68.57
N PHE A 115 13.88 11.20 -67.67
CA PHE A 115 12.89 10.97 -66.61
C PHE A 115 11.71 11.94 -66.76
N TYR A 116 10.55 11.55 -66.26
CA TYR A 116 9.43 12.48 -66.10
C TYR A 116 9.74 13.42 -64.92
N SER A 117 9.94 14.71 -65.22
CA SER A 117 10.30 15.75 -64.23
C SER A 117 9.16 16.07 -63.26
N SER A 118 7.92 15.90 -63.72
CA SER A 118 6.71 15.96 -62.92
C SER A 118 5.81 14.78 -63.28
N PRO A 119 5.10 14.16 -62.32
CA PRO A 119 4.17 13.08 -62.62
C PRO A 119 3.11 13.49 -63.66
N CYS A 120 2.75 14.78 -63.76
CA CYS A 120 1.81 15.30 -64.75
C CYS A 120 2.33 15.28 -66.20
N SER A 121 3.64 15.10 -66.40
CA SER A 121 4.26 14.99 -67.73
C SER A 121 4.21 13.57 -68.32
N ALA A 122 3.75 12.58 -67.54
CA ALA A 122 3.61 11.21 -67.97
C ALA A 122 2.24 10.97 -68.64
N PRO A 123 2.12 9.96 -69.53
CA PRO A 123 0.83 9.55 -70.10
C PRO A 123 -0.19 9.27 -68.97
N PRO A 124 -1.49 9.59 -69.16
CA PRO A 124 -2.50 9.50 -68.10
C PRO A 124 -2.56 8.13 -67.40
N GLN A 125 -2.40 7.04 -68.15
CA GLN A 125 -2.37 5.67 -67.59
C GLN A 125 -1.18 5.44 -66.65
N ARG A 126 0.01 5.92 -67.00
CA ARG A 126 1.21 5.82 -66.14
C ARG A 126 1.10 6.74 -64.93
N HIS A 127 0.54 7.93 -65.12
CA HIS A 127 0.27 8.87 -64.03
C HIS A 127 -0.62 8.25 -62.95
N LEU A 128 -1.74 7.64 -63.37
CA LEU A 128 -2.65 6.93 -62.45
C LEU A 128 -1.96 5.76 -61.74
N MET A 129 -1.11 5.01 -62.45
CA MET A 129 -0.37 3.89 -61.85
C MET A 129 0.65 4.36 -60.80
N ILE A 130 1.38 5.45 -61.09
CA ILE A 130 2.32 6.06 -60.15
C ILE A 130 1.58 6.56 -58.90
N ASN A 131 0.44 7.23 -59.05
CA ASN A 131 -0.34 7.71 -57.90
C ASN A 131 -0.90 6.56 -57.06
N ARG A 132 -1.36 5.46 -57.69
CA ARG A 132 -1.79 4.25 -56.97
C ARG A 132 -0.64 3.64 -56.15
N LEU A 133 0.54 3.54 -56.74
CA LEU A 133 1.72 3.00 -56.05
C LEU A 133 2.15 3.89 -54.88
N ARG A 134 2.10 5.22 -55.03
CA ARG A 134 2.36 6.18 -53.96
C ARG A 134 1.38 6.04 -52.81
N ALA A 135 0.09 5.92 -53.11
CA ALA A 135 -0.94 5.72 -52.09
C ALA A 135 -0.75 4.40 -51.33
N ILE A 136 -0.49 3.29 -52.04
CA ILE A 136 -0.24 1.98 -51.42
C ILE A 136 1.03 2.02 -50.57
N ARG A 137 2.11 2.63 -51.08
CA ARG A 137 3.37 2.79 -50.36
C ARG A 137 3.19 3.60 -49.07
N GLY A 138 2.48 4.73 -49.14
CA GLY A 138 2.16 5.55 -47.97
C GLY A 138 1.30 4.81 -46.94
N ALA A 139 0.29 4.07 -47.40
CA ALA A 139 -0.57 3.26 -46.52
C ALA A 139 0.23 2.14 -45.82
N LEU A 140 1.15 1.47 -46.52
CA LEU A 140 2.02 0.45 -45.95
C LEU A 140 3.02 1.03 -44.95
N ALA A 141 3.66 2.15 -45.27
CA ALA A 141 4.59 2.80 -44.34
C ALA A 141 3.88 3.29 -43.07
N GLY A 142 2.70 3.90 -43.23
CA GLY A 142 1.86 4.34 -42.12
C GLY A 142 1.40 3.18 -41.22
N SER A 143 0.96 2.07 -41.81
CA SER A 143 0.52 0.89 -41.04
C SER A 143 1.67 0.21 -40.30
N VAL A 144 2.87 0.15 -40.89
CA VAL A 144 4.08 -0.37 -40.23
C VAL A 144 4.42 0.48 -39.01
N ILE A 145 4.41 1.81 -39.12
CA ILE A 145 4.71 2.68 -37.96
C ILE A 145 3.64 2.56 -36.88
N LEU A 146 2.36 2.60 -37.27
CA LEU A 146 1.27 2.46 -36.32
C LEU A 146 1.35 1.11 -35.58
N SER A 147 1.66 0.02 -36.29
CA SER A 147 1.86 -1.29 -35.66
C SER A 147 3.03 -1.31 -34.68
N GLN A 148 4.13 -0.59 -34.94
CA GLN A 148 5.23 -0.49 -33.98
C GLN A 148 4.85 0.33 -32.74
N VAL A 149 4.11 1.42 -32.90
CA VAL A 149 3.62 2.21 -31.77
C VAL A 149 2.72 1.35 -30.89
N LEU A 150 1.78 0.62 -31.49
CA LEU A 150 0.91 -0.31 -30.77
C LEU A 150 1.68 -1.44 -30.08
N ALA A 151 2.70 -2.00 -30.74
CA ALA A 151 3.56 -3.03 -30.15
C ALA A 151 4.37 -2.50 -28.95
N ILE A 152 4.91 -1.29 -29.04
CA ILE A 152 5.60 -0.63 -27.93
C ILE A 152 4.62 -0.39 -26.76
N MET A 153 3.41 0.09 -27.05
CA MET A 153 2.37 0.29 -26.03
C MET A 153 1.99 -1.03 -25.33
N ASP A 154 1.83 -2.13 -26.09
CA ASP A 154 1.54 -3.45 -25.51
C ASP A 154 2.70 -3.94 -24.61
N VAL A 155 3.94 -3.80 -25.05
CA VAL A 155 5.11 -4.18 -24.24
C VAL A 155 5.25 -3.31 -22.99
N LEU A 156 4.94 -2.00 -23.08
CA LEU A 156 4.89 -1.12 -21.91
C LEU A 156 3.78 -1.55 -20.93
N GLY A 157 2.60 -1.93 -21.43
CA GLY A 157 1.51 -2.47 -20.62
C GLY A 157 1.89 -3.78 -19.93
N GLN A 158 2.53 -4.71 -20.64
CA GLN A 158 2.99 -5.98 -20.11
C GLN A 158 4.13 -5.81 -19.10
N THR A 159 5.08 -4.90 -19.36
CA THR A 159 6.17 -4.63 -18.40
C THR A 159 5.64 -3.95 -17.14
N ARG A 160 4.68 -3.03 -17.25
CA ARG A 160 3.98 -2.42 -16.10
C ARG A 160 3.26 -3.46 -15.24
N THR A 161 2.49 -4.35 -15.85
CA THR A 161 1.78 -5.42 -15.12
C THR A 161 2.74 -6.44 -14.52
N ALA A 162 3.81 -6.80 -15.23
CA ALA A 162 4.86 -7.67 -14.73
C ALA A 162 5.57 -7.06 -13.52
N TYR A 163 5.89 -5.76 -13.56
CA TYR A 163 6.49 -5.01 -12.45
C TYR A 163 5.57 -5.00 -11.23
N VAL A 164 4.29 -4.64 -11.38
CA VAL A 164 3.30 -4.70 -10.29
C VAL A 164 3.20 -6.11 -9.70
N ASN A 165 3.20 -7.14 -10.54
CA ASN A 165 3.19 -8.53 -10.08
C ASN A 165 4.47 -8.92 -9.33
N ARG A 166 5.64 -8.41 -9.72
CA ARG A 166 6.91 -8.66 -9.02
C ARG A 166 6.94 -8.01 -7.64
N ILE A 167 6.39 -6.80 -7.50
CA ILE A 167 6.22 -6.15 -6.18
C ILE A 167 5.27 -6.96 -5.31
N ARG A 168 4.12 -7.38 -5.84
CA ARG A 168 3.16 -8.25 -5.11
C ARG A 168 3.79 -9.56 -4.64
N LEU A 169 4.81 -10.03 -5.35
CA LEU A 169 5.55 -11.24 -5.00
C LEU A 169 6.76 -10.98 -4.09
N GLY A 170 7.05 -9.73 -3.71
CA GLY A 170 8.20 -9.37 -2.87
C GLY A 170 9.53 -9.57 -3.59
N ARG A 171 9.56 -9.32 -4.91
CA ARG A 171 10.79 -9.49 -5.72
C ARG A 171 11.44 -8.16 -6.09
N GLU A 172 10.65 -7.09 -6.12
CA GLU A 172 11.10 -5.75 -6.47
C GLU A 172 10.43 -4.75 -5.51
N PRO A 173 11.16 -3.72 -5.04
CA PRO A 173 10.60 -2.71 -4.16
C PRO A 173 9.69 -1.77 -4.95
N PRO A 174 8.68 -1.15 -4.31
CA PRO A 174 7.93 -0.09 -4.95
C PRO A 174 8.86 1.07 -5.32
N LEU A 175 8.77 1.52 -6.57
CA LEU A 175 9.36 2.74 -7.14
C LEU A 175 8.69 3.97 -6.53
N GLU A 176 8.86 4.17 -5.22
CA GLU A 176 8.69 5.48 -4.62
C GLU A 176 10.07 5.99 -4.23
N ASP A 177 10.33 7.25 -4.58
CA ASP A 177 11.42 8.02 -3.99
C ASP A 177 11.08 8.25 -2.51
N PHE A 178 11.38 7.26 -1.68
CA PHE A 178 11.46 7.42 -0.23
C PHE A 178 12.70 8.24 0.13
N THR A 179 12.78 9.44 -0.44
CA THR A 179 13.83 10.45 -0.20
C THR A 179 13.60 11.20 1.12
N ARG A 180 12.69 10.71 1.98
CA ARG A 180 12.23 11.38 3.19
C ARG A 180 12.63 10.61 4.43
N GLN A 181 12.78 11.36 5.53
CA GLN A 181 13.28 10.89 6.80
C GLN A 181 12.19 10.22 7.64
N GLY A 182 12.54 9.11 8.30
CA GLY A 182 11.68 8.46 9.29
C GLY A 182 10.53 7.62 8.70
N VAL A 183 10.78 6.33 8.54
CA VAL A 183 9.82 5.32 8.09
C VAL A 183 9.71 4.23 9.15
N VAL A 184 8.48 3.94 9.57
CA VAL A 184 8.14 2.81 10.44
C VAL A 184 7.94 1.57 9.57
N ILE A 185 8.68 0.50 9.87
CA ILE A 185 8.51 -0.78 9.17
C ILE A 185 7.68 -1.69 10.07
N ARG A 186 6.54 -2.20 9.57
CA ARG A 186 5.68 -3.10 10.34
C ARG A 186 5.54 -4.47 9.69
N LEU A 187 5.94 -5.51 10.41
CA LEU A 187 5.68 -6.91 10.08
C LEU A 187 4.23 -7.24 10.41
N GLN A 188 3.56 -7.92 9.49
CA GLN A 188 2.17 -8.32 9.62
C GLN A 188 2.04 -9.73 9.10
N GLY A 189 1.16 -10.49 9.73
CA GLY A 189 0.77 -11.81 9.25
C GLY A 189 -0.08 -11.74 7.98
N GLN A 190 -1.12 -12.56 7.94
CA GLN A 190 -2.05 -12.65 6.83
C GLN A 190 -3.05 -11.48 6.79
N ALA A 191 -3.41 -10.91 7.94
CA ALA A 191 -4.46 -9.91 8.08
C ALA A 191 -4.16 -8.90 9.21
N SER A 192 -3.84 -7.66 8.86
CA SER A 192 -3.72 -6.55 9.83
C SER A 192 -4.66 -5.40 9.49
N LEU A 193 -5.73 -5.26 10.27
CA LEU A 193 -6.63 -4.10 10.21
C LEU A 193 -5.94 -2.79 10.53
N LEU A 194 -4.88 -2.89 11.32
CA LEU A 194 -4.16 -1.76 11.87
C LEU A 194 -3.42 -0.99 10.79
N CYS A 195 -2.88 -1.70 9.79
CA CYS A 195 -2.00 -1.05 8.84
C CYS A 195 -2.73 -0.18 7.81
N ASN A 196 -3.98 -0.49 7.47
CA ASN A 196 -4.78 0.44 6.65
C ASN A 196 -5.04 1.74 7.41
N LEU A 197 -5.32 1.65 8.72
CA LEU A 197 -5.51 2.83 9.57
C LEU A 197 -4.23 3.64 9.73
N THR A 198 -3.11 2.99 10.04
CA THR A 198 -1.81 3.67 10.18
C THR A 198 -1.41 4.32 8.85
N MET A 199 -1.60 3.64 7.72
CA MET A 199 -1.34 4.17 6.39
C MET A 199 -2.20 5.39 6.06
N ALA A 200 -3.50 5.36 6.42
CA ALA A 200 -4.39 6.50 6.23
C ALA A 200 -4.00 7.72 7.08
N ARG A 201 -3.48 7.50 8.30
CA ARG A 201 -3.10 8.58 9.24
C ARG A 201 -1.73 9.17 8.98
N GLU A 202 -0.73 8.33 8.77
CA GLU A 202 0.67 8.74 8.66
C GLU A 202 1.10 8.92 7.20
N GLY A 203 0.33 8.34 6.27
CA GLY A 203 0.64 8.33 4.86
C GLY A 203 1.73 7.33 4.50
N ARG A 204 1.74 6.95 3.23
CA ARG A 204 2.72 6.02 2.62
C ARG A 204 4.18 6.42 2.71
N ARG A 205 4.46 7.68 3.09
CA ARG A 205 5.81 8.22 3.20
C ARG A 205 6.49 7.87 4.52
N HIS A 206 5.72 7.53 5.56
CA HIS A 206 6.22 7.32 6.92
C HIS A 206 5.95 5.90 7.44
N PHE A 207 5.24 5.08 6.67
CA PHE A 207 4.85 3.75 7.07
C PHE A 207 5.04 2.76 5.92
N PHE A 208 5.74 1.64 6.20
CA PHE A 208 6.05 0.61 5.22
C PHE A 208 5.67 -0.78 5.75
N PRO A 209 4.53 -1.36 5.30
CA PRO A 209 4.07 -2.66 5.73
C PRO A 209 4.81 -3.82 5.04
N ILE A 210 5.07 -4.88 5.79
CA ILE A 210 5.54 -6.18 5.31
C ILE A 210 4.41 -7.19 5.57
N VAL A 211 3.96 -7.87 4.52
CA VAL A 211 2.73 -8.69 4.54
C VAL A 211 3.00 -10.12 4.07
N GLU A 212 2.28 -11.09 4.65
CA GLU A 212 2.37 -12.49 4.23
C GLU A 212 1.47 -12.85 3.07
N ASN A 213 0.23 -12.35 3.10
CA ASN A 213 -0.77 -12.70 2.11
C ASN A 213 -1.23 -11.46 1.31
N PRO A 214 -0.62 -11.19 0.14
CA PRO A 214 -0.96 -10.02 -0.68
C PRO A 214 -2.35 -10.12 -1.32
N LYS A 215 -3.01 -11.29 -1.22
CA LYS A 215 -4.36 -11.52 -1.75
C LYS A 215 -5.44 -11.36 -0.67
N HIS A 216 -5.05 -11.18 0.60
CA HIS A 216 -6.02 -10.97 1.66
C HIS A 216 -6.86 -9.72 1.35
N PRO A 217 -8.20 -9.74 1.56
CA PRO A 217 -9.08 -8.63 1.22
C PRO A 217 -8.62 -7.29 1.81
N ASP A 218 -8.03 -7.29 3.01
CA ASP A 218 -7.57 -6.04 3.66
C ASP A 218 -6.31 -5.48 3.05
N ILE A 219 -5.41 -6.34 2.57
CA ILE A 219 -4.24 -5.90 1.82
C ILE A 219 -4.67 -5.42 0.44
N VAL A 220 -5.69 -6.04 -0.16
CA VAL A 220 -6.29 -5.55 -1.40
C VAL A 220 -6.95 -4.19 -1.20
N SER A 221 -7.66 -3.96 -0.09
CA SER A 221 -8.21 -2.62 0.22
C SER A 221 -7.11 -1.62 0.49
N LEU A 222 -6.07 -1.96 1.27
CA LEU A 222 -4.88 -1.12 1.46
C LEU A 222 -4.27 -0.65 0.13
N VAL A 223 -4.09 -1.58 -0.82
CA VAL A 223 -3.60 -1.25 -2.18
C VAL A 223 -4.62 -0.39 -2.93
N ASN A 224 -5.91 -0.71 -2.86
CA ASN A 224 -6.91 0.10 -3.55
C ASN A 224 -6.98 1.52 -2.97
N ASP A 225 -6.80 1.71 -1.67
CA ASP A 225 -6.99 2.99 -1.01
C ASP A 225 -5.72 3.85 -1.11
N HIS A 226 -4.53 3.25 -1.01
CA HIS A 226 -3.27 4.00 -0.84
C HIS A 226 -2.24 3.81 -1.95
N ALA A 227 -2.42 2.87 -2.87
CA ALA A 227 -1.46 2.67 -3.95
C ALA A 227 -1.40 3.85 -4.91
N LEU A 228 -0.18 4.11 -5.41
CA LEU A 228 0.02 5.02 -6.52
C LEU A 228 -0.69 4.51 -7.79
N ALA A 229 -1.59 5.35 -8.30
CA ALA A 229 -2.01 5.27 -9.69
C ALA A 229 -0.82 5.71 -10.55
N LEU A 230 -0.26 4.77 -11.32
CA LEU A 230 0.88 5.02 -12.22
C LEU A 230 0.55 5.97 -13.41
N SER A 231 -0.62 6.57 -13.46
CA SER A 231 -1.05 7.49 -14.52
C SER A 231 -2.24 8.32 -14.06
N SER A 232 -2.00 9.60 -13.73
CA SER A 232 -3.03 10.56 -13.30
C SER A 232 -3.93 11.03 -14.45
N GLU A 233 -3.48 10.93 -15.71
CA GLU A 233 -4.16 11.54 -16.87
C GLU A 233 -5.02 10.57 -17.70
N GLU A 234 -4.86 9.25 -17.57
CA GLU A 234 -5.57 8.27 -18.44
C GLU A 234 -6.89 7.72 -17.85
N GLN A 235 -7.35 8.23 -16.71
CA GLN A 235 -8.57 7.72 -16.05
C GLN A 235 -9.89 8.18 -16.69
N SER A 236 -9.89 9.18 -17.57
CA SER A 236 -11.13 9.79 -18.08
C SER A 236 -11.71 9.18 -19.35
N HIS A 237 -10.98 8.37 -20.13
CA HIS A 237 -11.42 8.07 -21.51
C HIS A 237 -11.49 6.60 -21.96
N LEU A 238 -11.06 5.61 -21.17
CA LEU A 238 -11.24 4.20 -21.56
C LEU A 238 -12.33 3.51 -20.73
N THR A 239 -13.44 3.18 -21.39
CA THR A 239 -14.61 2.39 -20.95
C THR A 239 -14.29 0.93 -20.57
N SER A 240 -13.03 0.62 -20.29
CA SER A 240 -12.58 -0.70 -19.86
C SER A 240 -13.08 -0.94 -18.43
N LYS A 241 -13.89 -2.00 -18.25
CA LYS A 241 -14.42 -2.45 -16.94
C LYS A 241 -13.35 -2.77 -15.89
N LYS A 242 -12.05 -2.73 -16.22
CA LYS A 242 -10.96 -3.11 -15.33
C LYS A 242 -10.21 -1.86 -14.85
N PRO A 243 -10.12 -1.62 -13.52
CA PRO A 243 -9.36 -0.50 -13.00
C PRO A 243 -7.88 -0.61 -13.38
N PRO A 244 -7.18 0.52 -13.60
CA PRO A 244 -5.77 0.50 -13.95
C PRO A 244 -4.94 -0.18 -12.85
N PRO A 245 -3.85 -0.89 -13.20
CA PRO A 245 -3.00 -1.54 -12.22
C PRO A 245 -2.34 -0.48 -11.33
N ARG A 246 -2.57 -0.61 -10.02
CA ARG A 246 -1.99 0.24 -8.98
C ARG A 246 -0.73 -0.41 -8.39
N VAL A 247 0.25 0.40 -7.99
CA VAL A 247 1.53 -0.08 -7.42
C VAL A 247 1.35 -0.41 -5.95
N PRO A 248 1.55 -1.67 -5.52
CA PRO A 248 1.46 -2.03 -4.11
C PRO A 248 2.44 -1.23 -3.25
N VAL A 249 1.99 -0.84 -2.06
CA VAL A 249 2.76 -0.05 -1.08
C VAL A 249 3.28 -0.91 0.07
N PHE A 250 3.56 -2.19 -0.20
CA PHE A 250 4.02 -3.16 0.80
C PHE A 250 5.18 -4.00 0.25
N TRP A 251 5.91 -4.65 1.15
CA TRP A 251 6.79 -5.77 0.82
C TRP A 251 6.11 -7.10 1.17
N HIS A 252 6.26 -8.11 0.32
CA HIS A 252 5.67 -9.43 0.59
C HIS A 252 6.75 -10.40 1.08
N CYS A 253 6.56 -10.92 2.29
CA CYS A 253 7.35 -11.99 2.86
C CYS A 253 6.40 -13.12 3.25
N ARG A 254 6.53 -14.29 2.64
CA ARG A 254 5.63 -15.42 2.92
C ARG A 254 5.75 -15.88 4.38
N ASP A 255 4.68 -16.46 4.89
CA ASP A 255 4.67 -17.31 6.09
C ASP A 255 5.79 -18.38 6.01
N GLY A 256 6.50 -18.56 7.11
CA GLY A 256 7.76 -19.30 7.27
C GLY A 256 8.98 -18.63 6.62
N GLY A 257 8.77 -17.56 5.86
CA GLY A 257 9.74 -16.96 4.97
C GLY A 257 10.65 -15.91 5.60
N TYR A 258 10.35 -15.46 6.82
CA TYR A 258 11.09 -14.39 7.50
C TYR A 258 12.56 -14.76 7.74
N SER A 259 12.87 -16.03 8.00
CA SER A 259 14.27 -16.52 8.12
C SER A 259 15.03 -16.52 6.79
N HIS A 260 14.34 -16.60 5.65
CA HIS A 260 14.96 -16.89 4.37
C HIS A 260 15.46 -15.61 3.68
N LYS A 261 16.77 -15.52 3.46
CA LYS A 261 17.40 -14.40 2.71
C LYS A 261 16.76 -14.14 1.34
N SER A 262 16.19 -15.16 0.69
CA SER A 262 15.50 -15.01 -0.59
C SER A 262 14.22 -14.18 -0.51
N SER A 263 13.53 -14.17 0.64
CA SER A 263 12.31 -13.39 0.88
C SER A 263 12.59 -11.90 0.98
N TRP A 264 13.84 -11.54 1.28
CA TRP A 264 14.34 -10.16 1.42
C TRP A 264 15.12 -9.70 0.19
N ARG A 265 15.28 -10.57 -0.82
CA ARG A 265 16.09 -10.27 -1.99
C ARG A 265 15.49 -9.12 -2.78
N GLY A 266 16.25 -8.05 -2.94
CA GLY A 266 15.83 -6.84 -3.66
C GLY A 266 15.19 -5.78 -2.77
N MET A 267 14.90 -6.11 -1.50
CA MET A 267 14.53 -5.10 -0.51
C MET A 267 15.80 -4.34 -0.09
N SER A 268 15.70 -3.03 -0.02
CA SER A 268 16.74 -2.16 0.52
C SER A 268 16.10 -1.18 1.49
N VAL A 269 16.59 -1.14 2.71
CA VAL A 269 16.22 -0.11 3.70
C VAL A 269 17.34 0.93 3.70
N PRO A 270 17.13 2.10 3.06
CA PRO A 270 18.15 3.14 3.02
C PRO A 270 18.27 3.82 4.39
N PHE A 271 19.45 4.37 4.68
CA PHE A 271 19.70 5.05 5.95
C PHE A 271 18.83 6.32 6.16
N SER A 272 18.26 6.85 5.08
CA SER A 272 17.26 7.92 5.13
C SER A 272 15.96 7.50 5.81
N TRP A 273 15.62 6.21 5.85
CA TRP A 273 14.40 5.75 6.52
C TRP A 273 14.49 5.82 8.04
N LEU A 274 15.69 5.94 8.61
CA LEU A 274 15.83 6.02 10.05
C LEU A 274 15.41 7.41 10.53
N PHE A 275 14.79 7.44 11.69
CA PHE A 275 14.41 8.69 12.35
C PHE A 275 15.64 9.36 12.95
N THR A 276 15.71 10.68 12.85
CA THR A 276 16.71 11.46 13.58
C THR A 276 16.16 11.73 14.98
N THR A 277 16.77 11.17 16.02
CA THR A 277 16.32 11.44 17.39
C THR A 277 16.78 12.83 17.80
N THR A 278 15.85 13.68 18.22
CA THR A 278 16.17 14.94 18.89
C THR A 278 16.55 14.63 20.33
N THR A 279 17.77 14.11 20.54
CA THR A 279 18.32 14.02 21.89
C THR A 279 18.66 15.44 22.34
N THR A 280 17.66 16.19 22.77
CA THR A 280 17.84 17.47 23.45
C THR A 280 18.33 17.15 24.85
N THR A 281 19.58 16.70 24.98
CA THR A 281 20.32 16.98 26.21
C THR A 281 20.31 18.49 26.32
N GLN A 282 19.54 19.03 27.27
CA GLN A 282 19.61 20.45 27.60
C GLN A 282 21.09 20.82 27.74
N PRO A 283 21.56 21.87 27.05
CA PRO A 283 22.91 22.34 27.26
C PRO A 283 22.99 22.78 28.72
N THR A 284 23.67 22.00 29.54
CA THR A 284 24.12 22.45 30.86
C THR A 284 25.01 23.67 30.60
N PRO A 285 24.66 24.85 31.15
CA PRO A 285 25.27 26.13 30.76
C PRO A 285 26.67 26.35 31.37
N SER A 286 27.52 25.32 31.46
CA SER A 286 28.79 25.42 32.21
C SER A 286 30.04 24.87 31.52
N ASP A 287 29.98 24.33 30.30
CA ASP A 287 31.18 23.84 29.60
C ASP A 287 31.36 24.52 28.24
N ASP A 288 31.83 25.77 28.29
CA ASP A 288 32.10 26.66 27.14
C ASP A 288 33.23 26.20 26.19
N ASN A 289 33.73 24.96 26.27
CA ASN A 289 34.93 24.56 25.52
C ASN A 289 35.00 23.12 25.01
N ASN A 290 33.92 22.34 25.04
CA ASN A 290 33.93 20.99 24.44
C ASN A 290 32.98 20.90 23.25
N ASP A 291 33.54 21.08 22.06
CA ASP A 291 32.93 20.86 20.74
C ASP A 291 32.67 19.37 20.45
N ASN A 292 32.33 18.59 21.49
CA ASN A 292 31.91 17.20 21.41
C ASN A 292 30.39 17.15 21.18
N THR A 293 29.97 17.78 20.08
CA THR A 293 28.60 17.64 19.57
C THR A 293 28.44 16.21 19.08
N GLN A 294 27.96 15.29 19.93
CA GLN A 294 27.71 13.91 19.51
C GLN A 294 26.78 13.94 18.28
N PRO A 295 27.11 13.19 17.21
CA PRO A 295 26.29 13.18 16.01
C PRO A 295 24.85 12.75 16.37
N PRO A 296 23.84 13.32 15.68
CA PRO A 296 22.45 12.99 15.95
C PRO A 296 22.23 11.49 15.76
N ARG A 297 21.78 10.81 16.82
CA ARG A 297 21.52 9.38 16.77
C ARG A 297 20.36 9.09 15.82
N ARG A 298 20.51 8.00 15.07
CA ARG A 298 19.48 7.51 14.17
C ARG A 298 18.74 6.36 14.82
N LEU A 299 17.43 6.33 14.68
CA LEU A 299 16.56 5.31 15.26
C LEU A 299 15.81 4.56 14.16
N LEU A 300 15.96 3.25 14.14
CA LEU A 300 15.15 2.33 13.36
C LEU A 300 13.96 1.88 14.23
N ILE A 301 12.74 2.14 13.77
CA ILE A 301 11.51 1.70 14.45
C ILE A 301 10.95 0.51 13.69
N LEU A 302 10.91 -0.65 14.37
CA LEU A 302 10.35 -1.88 13.85
C LEU A 302 9.14 -2.29 14.68
N GLU A 303 8.06 -2.62 14.00
CA GLU A 303 6.82 -3.04 14.63
C GLU A 303 6.39 -4.40 14.12
N ALA A 304 5.71 -5.17 14.95
CA ALA A 304 5.08 -6.41 14.55
C ALA A 304 3.66 -6.49 15.13
N ASP A 305 2.72 -6.88 14.29
CA ASP A 305 1.34 -7.15 14.66
C ASP A 305 1.11 -8.67 14.60
N ALA A 306 1.13 -9.30 15.78
CA ALA A 306 0.87 -10.72 15.95
C ALA A 306 -0.55 -10.98 16.48
N THR A 307 -1.43 -9.98 16.42
CA THR A 307 -2.82 -10.16 16.85
C THR A 307 -3.55 -11.12 15.93
N PRO A 308 -4.48 -11.94 16.47
CA PRO A 308 -5.24 -12.85 15.62
C PRO A 308 -6.16 -12.03 14.70
N GLY A 309 -6.25 -12.43 13.43
CA GLY A 309 -6.92 -11.66 12.38
C GLY A 309 -8.40 -11.31 12.63
N ASP A 310 -8.95 -10.53 11.70
CA ASP A 310 -10.27 -9.87 11.67
C ASP A 310 -11.42 -10.38 12.54
N ASN A 311 -11.71 -11.69 12.50
CA ASN A 311 -12.89 -12.24 13.17
C ASN A 311 -12.68 -12.42 14.69
N THR A 312 -11.48 -12.18 15.21
CA THR A 312 -11.15 -12.40 16.62
C THR A 312 -10.46 -11.21 17.29
N ALA A 313 -10.23 -10.12 16.56
CA ALA A 313 -9.55 -8.93 17.06
C ALA A 313 -10.22 -8.25 18.27
N MET A 314 -11.52 -8.51 18.50
CA MET A 314 -12.28 -8.04 19.67
C MET A 314 -12.80 -9.20 20.54
N SER A 315 -12.51 -10.46 20.17
CA SER A 315 -12.79 -11.58 21.04
C SER A 315 -11.70 -11.65 22.09
N LEU A 316 -11.99 -11.21 23.31
CA LEU A 316 -11.07 -11.22 24.47
C LEU A 316 -10.81 -12.64 25.01
N ARG A 317 -10.92 -13.62 24.12
CA ARG A 317 -10.69 -15.03 24.39
C ARG A 317 -9.19 -15.21 24.57
N GLN A 318 -8.76 -16.05 25.52
CA GLN A 318 -7.38 -16.51 25.56
C GLN A 318 -7.06 -17.25 24.27
N VAL A 319 -6.21 -16.61 23.47
CA VAL A 319 -5.77 -17.08 22.16
C VAL A 319 -4.66 -18.09 22.39
N GLY A 320 -4.71 -19.25 21.72
CA GLY A 320 -3.55 -20.13 21.70
C GLY A 320 -2.46 -19.51 20.85
N VAL A 321 -1.18 -19.81 21.10
CA VAL A 321 -0.10 -19.26 20.26
C VAL A 321 -0.23 -19.69 18.79
N ASP A 322 -0.89 -20.82 18.53
CA ASP A 322 -1.19 -21.31 17.18
C ASP A 322 -2.23 -20.46 16.43
N ASP A 323 -2.97 -19.61 17.13
CA ASP A 323 -3.99 -18.72 16.54
C ASP A 323 -3.41 -17.33 16.19
N PHE A 324 -2.12 -17.07 16.50
CA PHE A 324 -1.45 -15.83 16.10
C PHE A 324 -1.28 -15.76 14.60
N ASP A 325 -1.51 -14.57 14.05
CA ASP A 325 -1.34 -14.33 12.62
C ASP A 325 0.14 -14.28 12.21
N LEU A 326 1.03 -14.01 13.17
CA LEU A 326 2.48 -13.96 12.98
C LEU A 326 3.16 -14.67 14.16
N ASP A 327 4.01 -15.66 13.89
CA ASP A 327 4.72 -16.38 14.94
C ASP A 327 5.79 -15.49 15.60
N LEU A 328 5.98 -15.64 16.90
CA LEU A 328 6.96 -14.87 17.69
C LEU A 328 8.39 -15.04 17.16
N TYR A 329 8.72 -16.22 16.64
CA TYR A 329 10.03 -16.46 16.04
C TYR A 329 10.17 -15.77 14.68
N GLU A 330 9.10 -15.70 13.90
CA GLU A 330 9.09 -14.97 12.63
C GLU A 330 9.21 -13.47 12.84
N VAL A 331 8.56 -12.93 13.87
CA VAL A 331 8.76 -11.55 14.31
C VAL A 331 10.24 -11.27 14.55
N ALA A 332 10.89 -12.08 15.40
CA ALA A 332 12.28 -11.87 15.75
C ALA A 332 13.23 -12.02 14.55
N GLN A 333 12.96 -13.00 13.67
CA GLN A 333 13.71 -13.18 12.43
C GLN A 333 13.52 -12.00 11.48
N GLY A 334 12.28 -11.52 11.31
CA GLY A 334 11.96 -10.36 10.50
C GLY A 334 12.66 -9.11 11.00
N PHE A 335 12.64 -8.84 12.30
CA PHE A 335 13.39 -7.73 12.90
C PHE A 335 14.89 -7.83 12.61
N THR A 336 15.47 -9.01 12.78
CA THR A 336 16.90 -9.25 12.52
C THR A 336 17.26 -9.04 11.04
N GLN A 337 16.41 -9.49 10.11
CA GLN A 337 16.65 -9.31 8.68
C GLN A 337 16.54 -7.85 8.26
N VAL A 338 15.54 -7.12 8.75
CA VAL A 338 15.38 -5.69 8.46
C VAL A 338 16.58 -4.89 9.01
N GLN A 339 17.03 -5.17 10.24
CA GLN A 339 18.26 -4.58 10.78
C GLN A 339 19.48 -4.91 9.90
N SER A 340 19.61 -6.16 9.46
CA SER A 340 20.70 -6.59 8.57
C SER A 340 20.66 -5.85 7.23
N LEU A 341 19.47 -5.56 6.68
CA LEU A 341 19.32 -4.78 5.45
C LEU A 341 19.82 -3.34 5.63
N VAL A 342 19.60 -2.71 6.78
CA VAL A 342 20.13 -1.36 7.08
C VAL A 342 21.65 -1.41 7.17
N ILE A 343 22.21 -2.38 7.90
CA ILE A 343 23.66 -2.55 8.06
C ILE A 343 24.33 -2.77 6.70
N ASN A 344 23.75 -3.61 5.85
CA ASN A 344 24.28 -3.91 4.52
C ASN A 344 24.23 -2.71 3.55
N ASN A 345 23.30 -1.77 3.76
CA ASN A 345 23.19 -0.55 2.96
C ASN A 345 24.01 0.63 3.51
N LYS A 346 24.68 0.44 4.65
CA LYS A 346 25.50 1.48 5.26
C LYS A 346 26.75 1.72 4.40
N ASN A 347 26.79 2.85 3.70
CA ASN A 347 27.93 3.27 2.91
C ASN A 347 29.08 3.72 3.85
N THR A 348 29.90 2.79 4.34
CA THR A 348 31.28 2.97 4.85
C THR A 348 31.57 4.07 5.91
N GLY A 349 30.58 4.80 6.42
CA GLY A 349 30.73 5.84 7.46
C GLY A 349 30.39 5.32 8.86
N ASP A 350 30.82 6.05 9.89
CA ASP A 350 30.71 5.67 11.31
C ASP A 350 29.30 5.86 11.92
N ASP A 351 28.26 5.98 11.08
CA ASP A 351 26.90 6.32 11.53
C ASP A 351 26.26 5.18 12.33
N ALA A 352 26.40 5.22 13.65
CA ALA A 352 25.70 4.31 14.55
C ALA A 352 24.19 4.58 14.52
N PHE A 353 23.39 3.51 14.63
CA PHE A 353 21.95 3.62 14.78
C PHE A 353 21.45 2.70 15.88
N ASP A 354 20.43 3.16 16.59
CA ASP A 354 19.69 2.40 17.57
C ASP A 354 18.47 1.75 16.90
N THR A 355 17.99 0.63 17.44
CA THR A 355 16.74 0.01 16.99
C THR A 355 15.79 -0.16 18.16
N ILE A 356 14.51 0.11 17.94
CA ILE A 356 13.43 -0.26 18.86
C ILE A 356 12.49 -1.25 18.17
N ARG A 357 12.28 -2.39 18.81
CA ARG A 357 11.41 -3.48 18.35
C ARG A 357 10.14 -3.49 19.19
N ILE A 358 9.01 -3.26 18.55
CA ILE A 358 7.71 -3.15 19.21
C ILE A 358 6.84 -4.33 18.76
N LEU A 359 6.31 -5.09 19.71
CA LEU A 359 5.45 -6.24 19.44
C LEU A 359 4.05 -5.99 20.00
N LEU A 360 3.03 -6.02 19.14
CA LEU A 360 1.62 -6.03 19.54
C LEU A 360 1.12 -7.48 19.57
N VAL A 361 0.72 -7.96 20.74
CA VAL A 361 0.30 -9.36 20.94
C VAL A 361 -0.61 -9.50 22.17
N ASP A 362 -1.38 -10.59 22.25
CA ASP A 362 -2.03 -11.00 23.50
C ASP A 362 -0.95 -11.49 24.48
N THR A 363 -0.73 -10.74 25.57
CA THR A 363 0.39 -11.03 26.46
C THR A 363 0.12 -12.19 27.42
N ASP A 364 -1.16 -12.49 27.66
CA ASP A 364 -1.61 -13.55 28.57
C ASP A 364 -1.75 -14.92 27.91
N ALA A 365 -1.69 -14.95 26.58
CA ALA A 365 -1.71 -16.17 25.78
C ALA A 365 -0.68 -17.18 26.33
N LYS A 366 -1.09 -18.44 26.43
CA LYS A 366 -0.26 -19.50 27.01
C LYS A 366 0.61 -20.12 25.93
N TYR A 367 1.91 -20.00 26.09
CA TYR A 367 2.91 -20.68 25.28
C TYR A 367 3.38 -21.95 25.98
N GLN A 368 3.35 -23.07 25.28
CA GLN A 368 3.94 -24.32 25.75
C GLN A 368 5.31 -24.50 25.12
N SER A 369 6.37 -24.37 25.93
CA SER A 369 7.73 -24.67 25.48
C SER A 369 7.89 -26.15 25.10
N GLY A 370 8.88 -26.46 24.27
CA GLY A 370 9.21 -27.85 23.88
C GLY A 370 9.55 -28.78 25.06
N GLY A 371 9.89 -28.22 26.23
CA GLY A 371 10.08 -28.95 27.49
C GLY A 371 8.81 -29.15 28.32
N GLY A 372 7.64 -28.76 27.81
CA GLY A 372 6.35 -28.88 28.48
C GLY A 372 6.03 -27.79 29.51
N ARG A 373 6.96 -26.88 29.81
CA ARG A 373 6.71 -25.72 30.67
C ARG A 373 5.75 -24.75 29.96
N GLN A 374 4.63 -24.45 30.60
CA GLN A 374 3.73 -23.39 30.19
C GLN A 374 4.23 -22.05 30.77
N MET A 375 4.29 -21.04 29.91
CA MET A 375 4.63 -19.66 30.26
C MET A 375 3.72 -18.71 29.48
N THR A 376 3.64 -17.44 29.87
CA THR A 376 2.92 -16.46 29.08
C THR A 376 3.75 -16.02 27.87
N VAL A 377 3.09 -15.51 26.83
CA VAL A 377 3.77 -14.96 25.66
C VAL A 377 4.68 -13.78 26.04
N ARG A 378 4.27 -12.94 27.01
CA ARG A 378 5.13 -11.86 27.52
C ARG A 378 6.37 -12.39 28.24
N GLU A 379 6.25 -13.40 29.09
CA GLU A 379 7.40 -14.03 29.74
C GLU A 379 8.36 -14.59 28.68
N HIS A 380 7.84 -15.36 27.72
CA HIS A 380 8.63 -15.96 26.65
C HIS A 380 9.35 -14.91 25.78
N ALA A 381 8.62 -13.88 25.35
CA ALA A 381 9.17 -12.82 24.51
C ALA A 381 10.22 -11.98 25.23
N THR A 382 10.07 -11.80 26.55
CA THR A 382 11.02 -11.07 27.39
C THR A 382 12.27 -11.92 27.70
N GLU A 383 12.09 -13.19 28.07
CA GLU A 383 13.19 -14.14 28.35
C GLU A 383 14.12 -14.32 27.13
N LEU A 384 13.55 -14.36 25.92
CA LEU A 384 14.32 -14.48 24.68
C LEU A 384 14.72 -13.13 24.05
N GLY A 385 14.27 -12.00 24.62
CA GLY A 385 14.55 -10.66 24.09
C GLY A 385 14.06 -10.47 22.65
N LEU A 386 12.88 -11.01 22.30
CA LEU A 386 12.32 -10.97 20.95
C LEU A 386 11.91 -9.53 20.54
N ALA A 387 11.44 -8.75 21.50
CA ALA A 387 11.04 -7.35 21.34
C ALA A 387 11.54 -6.51 22.52
N ASP A 388 11.67 -5.20 22.30
CA ASP A 388 12.11 -4.24 23.32
C ASP A 388 10.91 -3.64 24.08
N VAL A 389 9.77 -3.50 23.38
CA VAL A 389 8.48 -3.05 23.93
C VAL A 389 7.39 -4.02 23.49
N ILE A 390 6.63 -4.54 24.44
CA ILE A 390 5.49 -5.44 24.23
C ILE A 390 4.22 -4.68 24.59
N VAL A 391 3.37 -4.46 23.59
CA VAL A 391 2.07 -3.80 23.71
C VAL A 391 0.99 -4.87 23.80
N ASP A 392 0.21 -4.79 24.88
CA ASP A 392 -0.91 -5.70 25.10
C ASP A 392 -2.07 -5.37 24.15
N ALA A 393 -2.58 -6.39 23.44
CA ALA A 393 -3.71 -6.23 22.55
C ALA A 393 -5.09 -6.26 23.24
N ARG A 394 -5.20 -6.88 24.43
CA ARG A 394 -6.43 -7.19 25.15
C ARG A 394 -6.78 -6.14 26.21
N ASP A 395 -5.87 -5.88 27.13
CA ASP A 395 -6.08 -4.98 28.27
C ASP A 395 -6.61 -3.60 27.87
N PRO A 396 -6.07 -2.94 26.83
CA PRO A 396 -6.57 -1.63 26.41
C PRO A 396 -8.06 -1.63 26.01
N LEU A 397 -8.55 -2.75 25.49
CA LEU A 397 -9.95 -2.91 25.10
C LEU A 397 -10.84 -3.01 26.34
N VAL A 398 -10.44 -3.84 27.30
CA VAL A 398 -11.11 -4.02 28.61
C VAL A 398 -11.20 -2.69 29.33
N PHE A 399 -10.09 -1.94 29.43
CA PHE A 399 -10.06 -0.62 30.04
C PHE A 399 -10.97 0.37 29.33
N SER A 400 -11.02 0.35 28.00
CA SER A 400 -11.89 1.25 27.23
C SER A 400 -13.37 0.94 27.46
N MET A 401 -13.76 -0.34 27.49
CA MET A 401 -15.14 -0.76 27.79
C MET A 401 -15.54 -0.38 29.22
N LYS A 402 -14.66 -0.66 30.19
CA LYS A 402 -14.89 -0.30 31.59
C LYS A 402 -15.02 1.21 31.77
N GLY A 403 -14.12 1.99 31.16
CA GLY A 403 -14.17 3.45 31.21
C GLY A 403 -15.48 4.02 30.68
N TRP A 404 -16.01 3.45 29.59
CA TRP A 404 -17.34 3.82 29.09
C TRP A 404 -18.46 3.42 30.05
N LEU A 405 -18.46 2.19 30.56
CA LEU A 405 -19.47 1.72 31.51
C LEU A 405 -19.47 2.55 32.80
N GLU A 406 -18.31 2.90 33.34
CA GLU A 406 -18.20 3.76 34.52
C GLU A 406 -18.76 5.16 34.26
N GLN A 407 -18.42 5.77 33.13
CA GLN A 407 -19.00 7.05 32.72
C GLN A 407 -20.52 6.97 32.61
N PHE A 408 -21.04 5.89 32.01
CA PHE A 408 -22.47 5.65 31.87
C PHE A 408 -23.18 5.63 33.23
N TYR A 409 -22.73 4.78 34.17
CA TYR A 409 -23.37 4.70 35.48
C TYR A 409 -23.21 5.99 36.30
N ASN A 410 -22.08 6.69 36.18
CA ASN A 410 -21.87 7.96 36.87
C ASN A 410 -22.82 9.04 36.36
N GLN A 411 -23.06 9.11 35.04
CA GLN A 411 -24.03 10.03 34.45
C GLN A 411 -25.45 9.73 34.93
N GLN A 412 -25.83 8.45 34.99
CA GLN A 412 -27.14 8.04 35.47
C GLN A 412 -27.36 8.37 36.96
N GLN A 413 -26.33 8.28 37.81
CA GLN A 413 -26.43 8.66 39.22
C GLN A 413 -26.61 10.17 39.43
N GLN A 414 -26.17 11.00 38.49
CA GLN A 414 -26.24 12.46 38.58
C GLN A 414 -27.56 13.04 38.06
N GLN A 415 -28.39 12.25 37.36
CA GLN A 415 -29.70 12.72 36.90
C GLN A 415 -30.72 12.74 38.06
N PRO A 416 -31.28 13.90 38.43
CA PRO A 416 -32.29 13.99 39.49
C PRO A 416 -33.55 13.25 39.07
N SER A 417 -34.02 12.36 39.95
CA SER A 417 -35.10 11.40 39.75
C SER A 417 -36.40 12.04 39.24
N THR A 418 -36.65 11.96 37.95
CA THR A 418 -38.00 12.02 37.39
C THR A 418 -38.30 10.68 36.70
N SER A 419 -38.93 9.79 37.47
CA SER A 419 -39.85 8.72 37.03
C SER A 419 -39.38 7.47 36.27
N SER A 420 -38.10 7.07 36.26
CA SER A 420 -37.73 5.75 35.70
C SER A 420 -37.76 4.64 36.76
N SER A 421 -38.65 3.65 36.59
CA SER A 421 -38.86 2.49 37.49
C SER A 421 -37.56 1.74 37.88
N TRP A 422 -36.53 1.78 37.03
CA TRP A 422 -35.26 1.08 37.26
C TRP A 422 -34.32 1.78 38.26
N THR A 423 -34.37 3.11 38.42
CA THR A 423 -33.55 3.82 39.43
C THR A 423 -34.00 3.45 40.84
N GLN A 424 -35.29 3.20 41.06
CA GLN A 424 -35.80 2.66 42.34
C GLN A 424 -35.36 1.20 42.60
N LEU A 425 -35.10 0.44 41.53
CA LEU A 425 -34.59 -0.95 41.61
C LEU A 425 -33.11 -1.00 42.02
N LEU A 426 -32.29 -0.04 41.59
CA LEU A 426 -30.89 0.07 42.02
C LEU A 426 -30.70 0.75 43.39
N LEU A 427 -31.61 1.64 43.78
CA LEU A 427 -31.53 2.39 45.06
C LEU A 427 -32.27 1.71 46.23
N GLY A 428 -32.80 0.49 46.05
CA GLY A 428 -33.02 -0.45 47.15
C GLY A 428 -34.36 -0.39 47.87
N THR A 429 -35.50 -0.54 47.18
CA THR A 429 -36.81 -0.65 47.88
C THR A 429 -37.75 -1.79 47.44
N ARG A 430 -37.27 -2.87 46.79
CA ARG A 430 -38.09 -4.10 46.70
C ARG A 430 -37.34 -5.40 47.03
N SER A 431 -37.84 -6.02 48.09
CA SER A 431 -37.48 -7.33 48.61
C SER A 431 -37.99 -8.45 47.69
N THR A 432 -37.09 -9.00 46.88
CA THR A 432 -37.18 -10.38 46.40
C THR A 432 -35.77 -10.93 46.35
N THR A 433 -35.36 -11.60 47.44
CA THR A 433 -34.41 -12.73 47.56
C THR A 433 -33.09 -12.78 46.76
N GLN A 434 -32.75 -11.76 45.99
CA GLN A 434 -31.66 -11.73 45.00
C GLN A 434 -30.76 -10.50 45.18
N GLN A 435 -30.82 -9.87 46.37
CA GLN A 435 -29.93 -8.81 46.85
C GLN A 435 -28.50 -9.33 47.14
N ARG A 436 -28.02 -10.36 46.42
CA ARG A 436 -26.86 -11.16 46.82
C ARG A 436 -25.55 -10.88 46.09
N ARG A 437 -25.49 -10.02 45.08
CA ARG A 437 -24.20 -9.58 44.51
C ARG A 437 -24.38 -8.16 43.99
N GLY A 438 -23.74 -7.15 44.58
CA GLY A 438 -23.79 -5.74 44.16
C GLY A 438 -23.15 -5.48 42.79
N ARG A 439 -23.59 -6.22 41.77
CA ARG A 439 -23.08 -6.21 40.40
C ARG A 439 -23.89 -5.25 39.56
N LYS A 440 -23.22 -4.55 38.64
CA LYS A 440 -23.84 -3.59 37.73
C LYS A 440 -24.30 -4.31 36.45
N PRO A 441 -25.59 -4.24 36.05
CA PRO A 441 -26.12 -5.03 34.93
C PRO A 441 -25.74 -4.44 33.57
N VAL A 442 -25.18 -5.25 32.66
CA VAL A 442 -24.79 -4.87 31.30
C VAL A 442 -25.36 -5.87 30.32
N ILE A 443 -25.94 -5.40 29.21
CA ILE A 443 -26.41 -6.27 28.14
C ILE A 443 -25.31 -6.38 27.09
N LEU A 444 -24.96 -7.60 26.68
CA LEU A 444 -24.05 -7.85 25.58
C LEU A 444 -24.81 -8.55 24.45
N GLU A 445 -25.03 -7.83 23.36
CA GLU A 445 -25.62 -8.37 22.13
C GLU A 445 -24.50 -8.86 21.22
N THR A 446 -24.42 -10.17 21.04
CA THR A 446 -23.47 -10.81 20.12
C THR A 446 -24.01 -12.16 19.65
N PRO A 447 -23.83 -12.53 18.37
CA PRO A 447 -24.33 -13.79 17.83
C PRO A 447 -23.49 -15.00 18.26
N ARG A 448 -22.29 -14.75 18.80
CA ARG A 448 -21.28 -15.77 19.08
C ARG A 448 -21.08 -15.97 20.57
N ARG A 449 -21.38 -17.19 21.02
CA ARG A 449 -21.30 -17.57 22.43
C ARG A 449 -19.88 -17.46 23.00
N ASP A 450 -18.86 -17.75 22.20
CA ASP A 450 -17.46 -17.65 22.65
C ASP A 450 -17.03 -16.20 22.89
N TRP A 451 -17.51 -15.25 22.08
CA TRP A 451 -17.31 -13.82 22.30
C TRP A 451 -18.07 -13.34 23.54
N PHE A 452 -19.31 -13.80 23.71
CA PHE A 452 -20.10 -13.50 24.89
C PHE A 452 -19.37 -13.93 26.18
N LEU A 453 -18.93 -15.19 26.23
CA LEU A 453 -18.27 -15.74 27.42
C LEU A 453 -16.93 -15.07 27.73
N SER A 454 -16.16 -14.72 26.69
CA SER A 454 -14.88 -14.03 26.89
C SER A 454 -15.07 -12.61 27.42
N ILE A 455 -15.93 -11.80 26.80
CA ILE A 455 -16.22 -10.44 27.28
C ILE A 455 -16.88 -10.47 28.67
N GLN A 456 -17.76 -11.45 28.93
CA GLN A 456 -18.36 -11.65 30.24
C GLN A 456 -17.31 -11.95 31.31
N ALA A 457 -16.36 -12.85 31.05
CA ALA A 457 -15.30 -13.19 31.99
C ALA A 457 -14.50 -11.94 32.40
N GLU A 458 -14.07 -11.15 31.41
CA GLU A 458 -13.28 -9.94 31.64
C GLU A 458 -14.04 -8.88 32.43
N LEU A 459 -15.29 -8.60 32.08
CA LEU A 459 -16.08 -7.58 32.76
C LEU A 459 -16.48 -8.02 34.18
N VAL A 460 -16.68 -9.33 34.41
CA VAL A 460 -16.90 -9.87 35.76
C VAL A 460 -15.64 -9.74 36.61
N GLU A 461 -14.48 -10.08 36.06
CA GLU A 461 -13.19 -10.04 36.74
C GLU A 461 -12.75 -8.61 37.10
N HIS A 462 -12.81 -7.68 36.14
CA HIS A 462 -12.22 -6.34 36.31
C HIS A 462 -13.18 -5.26 36.81
N GLY A 463 -14.49 -5.50 36.83
CA GLY A 463 -15.48 -4.44 37.08
C GLY A 463 -16.72 -4.83 37.88
N ASN A 464 -16.81 -6.10 38.33
CA ASN A 464 -17.99 -6.62 39.04
C ASN A 464 -19.30 -6.33 38.27
N TYR A 465 -19.27 -6.47 36.94
CA TYR A 465 -20.45 -6.35 36.09
C TYR A 465 -21.21 -7.69 36.02
N GLN A 466 -22.52 -7.62 35.83
CA GLN A 466 -23.36 -8.77 35.48
C GLN A 466 -23.68 -8.64 33.99
N VAL A 467 -22.91 -9.36 33.16
CA VAL A 467 -23.13 -9.38 31.71
C VAL A 467 -24.18 -10.42 31.37
N MET A 468 -25.24 -10.00 30.68
CA MET A 468 -26.39 -10.82 30.32
C MET A 468 -26.70 -10.68 28.83
N ASP A 469 -27.34 -11.69 28.26
CA ASP A 469 -27.98 -11.52 26.96
C ASP A 469 -29.32 -10.78 27.10
N ARG A 470 -29.89 -10.40 25.96
CA ARG A 470 -31.17 -9.66 25.93
C ARG A 470 -32.33 -10.45 26.54
N ALA A 471 -32.39 -11.76 26.33
CA ALA A 471 -33.50 -12.60 26.79
C ALA A 471 -33.46 -12.77 28.32
N ASP A 472 -32.27 -12.96 28.87
CA ASP A 472 -32.01 -13.05 30.30
C ASP A 472 -32.30 -11.71 30.98
N ALA A 473 -31.89 -10.59 30.39
CA ALA A 473 -32.18 -9.27 30.93
C ALA A 473 -33.69 -8.96 30.96
N LEU A 474 -34.44 -9.32 29.90
CA LEU A 474 -35.90 -9.19 29.87
C LEU A 474 -36.57 -10.06 30.95
N LYS A 475 -36.07 -11.27 31.17
CA LYS A 475 -36.60 -12.19 32.18
C LYS A 475 -36.32 -11.71 33.61
N GLU A 476 -35.15 -11.14 33.85
CA GLU A 476 -34.71 -10.70 35.17
C GLU A 476 -35.28 -9.32 35.56
N TYR A 477 -35.31 -8.36 34.63
CA TYR A 477 -35.71 -6.97 34.92
C TYR A 477 -37.07 -6.57 34.36
N GLY A 478 -37.67 -7.36 33.46
CA GLY A 478 -38.96 -7.05 32.81
C GLY A 478 -38.92 -5.92 31.78
N SER A 479 -37.87 -5.08 31.80
CA SER A 479 -37.59 -4.01 30.83
C SER A 479 -36.09 -3.90 30.60
N LEU A 480 -35.71 -3.43 29.40
CA LEU A 480 -34.34 -3.17 28.99
C LEU A 480 -33.95 -1.68 29.14
N GLU A 481 -34.91 -0.84 29.51
CA GLU A 481 -34.72 0.60 29.59
C GLU A 481 -33.76 0.96 30.74
N GLY A 482 -32.77 1.81 30.45
CA GLY A 482 -31.78 2.26 31.46
C GLY A 482 -30.55 1.36 31.61
N ILE A 483 -30.53 0.17 30.99
CA ILE A 483 -29.40 -0.75 31.04
C ILE A 483 -28.45 -0.46 29.86
N PRO A 484 -27.12 -0.37 30.06
CA PRO A 484 -26.18 -0.15 28.97
C PRO A 484 -26.05 -1.40 28.09
N PHE A 485 -25.95 -1.17 26.78
CA PHE A 485 -25.78 -2.19 25.75
C PHE A 485 -24.37 -2.13 25.15
N LEU A 486 -23.68 -3.25 25.17
CA LEU A 486 -22.51 -3.53 24.36
C LEU A 486 -22.96 -4.35 23.15
N VAL A 487 -22.60 -3.91 21.95
CA VAL A 487 -22.93 -4.62 20.70
C VAL A 487 -21.65 -5.02 20.01
N TYR A 488 -21.50 -6.31 19.74
CA TYR A 488 -20.35 -6.85 19.01
C TYR A 488 -20.76 -7.93 18.02
N GLU A 489 -20.55 -7.64 16.73
CA GLU A 489 -20.82 -8.55 15.62
C GLU A 489 -19.52 -8.91 14.88
N ARG A 490 -19.64 -9.79 13.89
CA ARG A 490 -18.49 -10.32 13.14
C ARG A 490 -17.66 -9.25 12.44
N ASN A 491 -18.29 -8.21 11.93
CA ASN A 491 -17.61 -7.09 11.31
C ASN A 491 -18.26 -5.78 11.75
N THR A 492 -17.61 -4.66 11.42
CA THR A 492 -18.09 -3.32 11.77
C THR A 492 -19.46 -3.02 11.12
N ALA A 493 -19.72 -3.48 9.90
CA ALA A 493 -20.98 -3.22 9.20
C ALA A 493 -22.17 -3.92 9.87
N ASP A 494 -22.00 -5.19 10.25
CA ASP A 494 -23.00 -5.98 10.97
C ASP A 494 -23.27 -5.36 12.35
N THR A 495 -22.22 -4.94 13.06
CA THR A 495 -22.34 -4.28 14.37
C THR A 495 -23.22 -3.04 14.26
N LEU A 496 -23.03 -2.24 13.21
CA LEU A 496 -23.81 -1.04 12.97
C LEU A 496 -25.25 -1.33 12.57
N ASN A 497 -25.48 -2.39 11.80
CA ASN A 497 -26.83 -2.83 11.46
C ASN A 497 -27.59 -3.26 12.72
N THR A 498 -26.97 -4.03 13.62
CA THR A 498 -27.56 -4.42 14.91
C THR A 498 -27.85 -3.19 15.76
N VAL A 499 -26.91 -2.24 15.87
CA VAL A 499 -27.13 -0.96 16.58
C VAL A 499 -28.33 -0.21 16.02
N ARG A 500 -28.45 -0.07 14.70
CA ARG A 500 -29.60 0.61 14.07
C ARG A 500 -30.91 -0.12 14.33
N GLN A 501 -30.91 -1.46 14.30
CA GLN A 501 -32.10 -2.25 14.60
C GLN A 501 -32.55 -2.07 16.06
N LEU A 502 -31.63 -2.04 17.01
CA LEU A 502 -31.94 -1.81 18.43
C LEU A 502 -32.54 -0.42 18.67
N ILE A 503 -32.04 0.59 17.98
CA ILE A 503 -32.57 1.96 18.05
C ILE A 503 -33.93 2.05 17.36
N ALA A 504 -34.08 1.48 16.15
CA ALA A 504 -35.32 1.52 15.39
C ALA A 504 -36.47 0.77 16.07
N SER A 505 -36.15 -0.31 16.79
CA SER A 505 -37.12 -1.06 17.60
C SER A 505 -37.44 -0.40 18.94
N GLN A 506 -36.85 0.77 19.24
CA GLN A 506 -37.02 1.51 20.49
C GLN A 506 -36.68 0.69 21.74
N MET A 507 -35.79 -0.31 21.60
CA MET A 507 -35.36 -1.14 22.74
C MET A 507 -34.41 -0.40 23.68
N THR A 508 -33.66 0.58 23.15
CA THR A 508 -32.69 1.37 23.92
C THR A 508 -32.44 2.71 23.26
N THR A 509 -31.85 3.65 24.00
CA THR A 509 -31.46 4.97 23.50
C THR A 509 -30.03 4.95 22.95
N PRO A 510 -29.69 5.81 21.98
CA PRO A 510 -28.34 5.85 21.41
C PRO A 510 -27.24 6.06 22.45
N THR A 511 -27.48 6.86 23.49
CA THR A 511 -26.53 7.15 24.57
C THR A 511 -26.23 5.95 25.46
N HIS A 512 -27.09 4.94 25.46
CA HIS A 512 -26.92 3.70 26.23
C HIS A 512 -26.22 2.60 25.41
N LEU A 513 -25.89 2.87 24.15
CA LEU A 513 -25.25 1.92 23.25
C LEU A 513 -23.76 2.20 23.10
N CYS A 514 -22.97 1.15 23.21
CA CYS A 514 -21.59 1.13 22.77
C CYS A 514 -21.37 0.00 21.77
N ALA A 515 -20.92 0.39 20.58
CA ALA A 515 -20.55 -0.51 19.51
C ALA A 515 -19.06 -0.86 19.59
N LEU A 516 -18.77 -2.15 19.65
CA LEU A 516 -17.43 -2.72 19.64
C LEU A 516 -17.08 -3.09 18.20
N CYS A 517 -16.07 -2.44 17.62
CA CYS A 517 -15.80 -2.53 16.18
C CYS A 517 -14.34 -2.90 15.90
N PRO A 518 -14.05 -4.01 15.19
CA PRO A 518 -12.67 -4.37 14.89
C PRO A 518 -11.98 -3.34 13.97
N ARG A 519 -12.73 -2.74 13.03
CA ARG A 519 -12.23 -1.72 12.09
C ARG A 519 -12.64 -0.30 12.50
N PRO A 520 -11.81 0.72 12.18
CA PRO A 520 -12.07 2.10 12.55
C PRO A 520 -13.09 2.74 11.59
N PHE A 521 -13.78 3.78 12.07
CA PHE A 521 -14.90 4.45 11.39
C PHE A 521 -14.52 5.47 10.32
N PHE A 522 -13.23 5.79 10.15
CA PHE A 522 -12.75 6.91 9.32
C PHE A 522 -12.65 6.61 7.82
N LEU A 523 -13.02 5.40 7.38
CA LEU A 523 -13.21 5.12 5.96
C LEU A 523 -14.58 5.71 5.56
N GLU A 524 -14.60 6.64 4.61
CA GLU A 524 -15.74 7.49 4.22
C GLU A 524 -17.09 6.73 4.11
N SER A 525 -17.05 5.47 3.65
CA SER A 525 -18.23 4.60 3.51
C SER A 525 -18.93 4.23 4.83
N ILE A 526 -18.25 4.34 5.98
CA ILE A 526 -18.80 3.99 7.29
C ILE A 526 -19.17 5.26 8.09
N MET A 527 -18.59 6.42 7.78
CA MET A 527 -18.91 7.68 8.46
C MET A 527 -20.37 8.11 8.25
N GLU A 528 -20.89 7.99 7.02
CA GLU A 528 -22.30 8.25 6.68
C GLU A 528 -23.28 7.38 7.49
N SER A 529 -22.75 6.28 8.03
CA SER A 529 -23.48 5.22 8.67
C SER A 529 -23.47 5.36 10.20
N ARG A 530 -22.73 6.34 10.74
CA ARG A 530 -22.59 6.56 12.18
C ARG A 530 -23.88 7.11 12.77
N VAL A 531 -24.38 6.45 13.81
CA VAL A 531 -25.54 6.92 14.56
C VAL A 531 -25.10 7.89 15.65
N GLU A 532 -25.70 9.07 15.68
CA GLU A 532 -25.43 10.10 16.68
C GLU A 532 -25.81 9.61 18.09
N GLY A 533 -24.99 9.97 19.08
CA GLY A 533 -25.18 9.56 20.48
C GLY A 533 -24.63 8.18 20.85
N VAL A 534 -24.33 7.31 19.88
CA VAL A 534 -23.71 5.99 20.13
C VAL A 534 -22.20 6.14 20.39
N THR A 535 -21.69 5.42 21.39
CA THR A 535 -20.24 5.34 21.63
C THR A 535 -19.61 4.22 20.80
N TYR A 536 -18.42 4.45 20.25
CA TYR A 536 -17.73 3.47 19.41
C TYR A 536 -16.35 3.18 19.99
N ILE A 537 -16.06 1.91 20.25
CA ILE A 537 -14.75 1.44 20.69
C ILE A 537 -14.19 0.59 19.56
N SER A 538 -12.99 0.92 19.09
CA SER A 538 -12.35 0.18 18.00
C SER A 538 -10.97 -0.32 18.39
N SER A 539 -10.71 -1.62 18.21
CA SER A 539 -9.41 -2.21 18.56
C SER A 539 -8.29 -1.63 17.74
N SER A 540 -8.43 -1.63 16.42
CA SER A 540 -7.43 -1.04 15.52
C SER A 540 -7.13 0.42 15.85
N ASP A 541 -8.13 1.22 16.26
CA ASP A 541 -7.89 2.61 16.68
C ASP A 541 -7.10 2.70 18.00
N ILE A 542 -7.42 1.87 18.99
CA ILE A 542 -6.73 1.83 20.28
C ILE A 542 -5.29 1.34 20.10
N HIS A 543 -5.08 0.25 19.36
CA HIS A 543 -3.76 -0.29 19.08
C HIS A 543 -2.90 0.71 18.30
N ASP A 544 -3.45 1.40 17.30
CA ASP A 544 -2.71 2.39 16.51
C ASP A 544 -2.25 3.56 17.37
N ARG A 545 -3.10 4.01 18.29
CA ARG A 545 -2.79 5.06 19.26
C ARG A 545 -1.68 4.65 20.20
N LEU A 546 -1.72 3.43 20.72
CA LEU A 546 -0.69 2.92 21.62
C LEU A 546 0.66 2.80 20.90
N LEU A 547 0.68 2.23 19.69
CA LEU A 547 1.90 2.16 18.90
C LEU A 547 2.44 3.56 18.58
N ARG A 548 1.58 4.51 18.18
CA ARG A 548 2.00 5.91 17.97
C ARG A 548 2.58 6.55 19.22
N TRP A 549 1.97 6.30 20.38
CA TRP A 549 2.50 6.79 21.65
C TRP A 549 3.89 6.20 21.93
N VAL A 550 4.08 4.89 21.77
CA VAL A 550 5.39 4.23 21.91
C VAL A 550 6.42 4.85 20.95
N ARG A 551 6.05 5.08 19.68
CA ARG A 551 6.92 5.74 18.69
C ARG A 551 7.33 7.14 19.14
N GLN A 552 6.36 7.95 19.58
CA GLN A 552 6.63 9.32 20.04
C GLN A 552 7.57 9.33 21.24
N GLU A 553 7.38 8.44 22.19
CA GLU A 553 8.24 8.33 23.37
C GLU A 553 9.66 7.86 23.02
N ALA A 554 9.79 6.94 22.08
CA ALA A 554 11.08 6.50 21.56
C ALA A 554 11.81 7.64 20.83
N LEU A 555 11.08 8.44 20.02
CA LEU A 555 11.64 9.61 19.33
C LEU A 555 12.07 10.73 20.28
N GLN A 556 11.44 10.83 21.45
CA GLN A 556 11.86 11.72 22.55
C GLN A 556 13.11 11.20 23.29
N GLY A 557 13.65 10.03 22.91
CA GLY A 557 14.84 9.43 23.51
C GLY A 557 14.58 8.67 24.80
N LYS A 558 13.32 8.34 25.14
CA LYS A 558 13.04 7.46 26.28
C LYS A 558 13.50 6.03 25.97
N THR A 559 14.05 5.36 26.98
CA THR A 559 14.50 3.96 26.82
C THR A 559 13.32 3.01 26.73
N ALA A 560 13.49 1.89 26.03
CA ALA A 560 12.44 0.87 25.89
C ALA A 560 11.91 0.38 27.25
N ALA A 561 12.79 0.18 28.24
CA ALA A 561 12.39 -0.21 29.60
C ALA A 561 11.51 0.85 30.29
N THR A 562 11.81 2.14 30.10
CA THR A 562 10.97 3.23 30.61
C THR A 562 9.59 3.25 29.95
N ILE A 563 9.55 3.01 28.63
CA ILE A 563 8.31 2.95 27.86
C ILE A 563 7.47 1.74 28.31
N GLN A 564 8.09 0.56 28.43
CA GLN A 564 7.42 -0.65 28.92
C GLN A 564 6.84 -0.47 30.32
N HIS A 565 7.63 0.06 31.26
CA HIS A 565 7.17 0.33 32.61
C HIS A 565 5.97 1.30 32.62
N ALA A 566 5.99 2.32 31.77
CA ALA A 566 4.87 3.26 31.64
C ALA A 566 3.61 2.58 31.07
N LEU A 567 3.74 1.69 30.08
CA LEU A 567 2.62 0.88 29.60
C LEU A 567 2.05 0.00 30.71
N ASP A 568 2.91 -0.68 31.48
CA ASP A 568 2.46 -1.62 32.51
C ASP A 568 1.80 -0.92 33.72
N THR A 569 2.21 0.31 34.05
CA THR A 569 1.74 1.02 35.25
C THR A 569 0.68 2.10 34.99
N ARG A 570 0.70 2.72 33.81
CA ARG A 570 -0.09 3.93 33.49
C ARG A 570 -0.96 3.78 32.26
N LEU A 571 -1.27 2.54 31.85
CA LEU A 571 -2.10 2.27 30.67
C LEU A 571 -3.40 3.10 30.62
N PRO A 572 -4.19 3.25 31.71
CA PRO A 572 -5.42 4.04 31.65
C PRO A 572 -5.18 5.52 31.35
N GLU A 573 -4.11 6.09 31.91
CA GLU A 573 -3.72 7.49 31.69
C GLU A 573 -3.22 7.69 30.25
N ILE A 574 -2.42 6.76 29.75
CA ILE A 574 -1.89 6.78 28.37
C ILE A 574 -3.04 6.71 27.37
N LEU A 575 -4.00 5.81 27.60
CA LEU A 575 -5.20 5.71 26.76
C LEU A 575 -6.00 7.01 26.78
N HIS A 576 -6.18 7.63 27.95
CA HIS A 576 -6.87 8.91 28.05
C HIS A 576 -6.14 10.05 27.32
N GLN A 577 -4.82 10.12 27.44
CA GLN A 577 -3.99 11.10 26.74
C GLN A 577 -4.06 10.89 25.22
N ALA A 578 -3.88 9.65 24.76
CA ALA A 578 -3.97 9.29 23.35
C ALA A 578 -5.38 9.49 22.78
N MET A 579 -6.43 9.39 23.63
CA MET A 579 -7.81 9.74 23.29
C MET A 579 -8.03 11.24 23.12
N THR A 580 -7.43 12.04 24.01
CA THR A 580 -7.60 13.49 24.04
C THR A 580 -6.84 14.19 22.91
N VAL A 581 -5.57 13.81 22.67
CA VAL A 581 -4.74 14.40 21.60
C VAL A 581 -5.38 14.20 20.22
N ALA A 582 -6.08 13.09 19.99
CA ALA A 582 -6.77 12.82 18.72
C ALA A 582 -7.99 13.71 18.48
N LYS A 583 -8.73 14.13 19.53
CA LYS A 583 -9.83 15.10 19.37
C LYS A 583 -9.31 16.45 18.87
N TYR A 584 -8.13 16.86 19.32
CA TYR A 584 -7.47 18.08 18.87
C TYR A 584 -6.82 17.94 17.49
N ALA A 585 -6.11 16.83 17.24
CA ALA A 585 -5.47 16.58 15.95
C ALA A 585 -6.49 16.43 14.81
N ASN A 586 -7.59 15.69 15.02
CA ASN A 586 -8.64 15.55 13.99
C ASN A 586 -9.38 16.87 13.73
N GLY A 587 -9.47 17.77 14.71
CA GLY A 587 -9.96 19.14 14.51
C GLY A 587 -9.01 19.98 13.63
N ILE A 588 -7.69 19.76 13.78
CA ILE A 588 -6.65 20.46 13.02
C ILE A 588 -6.51 19.90 11.59
N TYR A 589 -6.59 18.58 11.39
CA TYR A 589 -6.54 17.96 10.07
C TYR A 589 -7.80 18.26 9.23
N ALA A 590 -8.99 18.32 9.85
CA ALA A 590 -10.20 18.79 9.17
C ALA A 590 -10.09 20.25 8.69
N THR A 591 -9.37 21.11 9.43
CA THR A 591 -9.08 22.48 8.99
C THR A 591 -7.96 22.55 7.95
N LEU A 592 -6.95 21.68 8.00
CA LEU A 592 -5.87 21.65 7.01
C LEU A 592 -6.36 21.16 5.64
N ASP A 593 -7.25 20.16 5.57
CA ASP A 593 -7.84 19.73 4.30
C ASP A 593 -8.76 20.80 3.69
N ALA A 594 -9.50 21.56 4.52
CA ALA A 594 -10.28 22.71 4.06
C ALA A 594 -9.39 23.86 3.55
N THR A 595 -8.22 24.07 4.14
CA THR A 595 -7.28 25.13 3.72
C THR A 595 -6.51 24.73 2.46
N THR A 596 -6.23 23.43 2.28
CA THR A 596 -5.55 22.89 1.09
C THR A 596 -6.49 22.83 -0.13
N THR A 597 -7.79 22.62 0.07
CA THR A 597 -8.80 22.72 -0.99
C THR A 597 -9.11 24.17 -1.39
N LEU A 598 -9.09 25.11 -0.43
CA LEU A 598 -9.26 26.55 -0.72
C LEU A 598 -8.07 27.14 -1.52
N THR A 599 -6.84 26.71 -1.23
CA THR A 599 -5.63 27.15 -1.97
C THR A 599 -5.55 26.55 -3.37
N ALA A 600 -5.93 25.28 -3.56
CA ALA A 600 -6.01 24.67 -4.90
C ALA A 600 -7.10 25.33 -5.78
N SER A 601 -8.19 25.82 -5.19
CA SER A 601 -9.27 26.50 -5.95
C SER A 601 -8.95 27.95 -6.34
N THR A 602 -8.01 28.59 -5.66
CA THR A 602 -7.58 29.97 -5.96
C THR A 602 -6.48 30.02 -7.02
N GLU A 603 -5.60 29.01 -7.11
CA GLU A 603 -4.59 28.94 -8.19
C GLU A 603 -5.20 28.61 -9.57
N THR A 604 -6.36 27.95 -9.65
CA THR A 604 -7.06 27.70 -10.93
C THR A 604 -7.90 28.88 -11.44
N ALA A 605 -7.96 29.99 -10.70
CA ALA A 605 -8.71 31.18 -11.11
C ALA A 605 -7.81 32.31 -11.69
N GLU A 606 -6.48 32.16 -11.63
CA GLU A 606 -5.52 33.17 -12.13
C GLU A 606 -4.60 32.69 -13.29
N THR A 607 -4.98 31.60 -13.97
CA THR A 607 -4.42 31.21 -15.29
C THR A 607 -5.55 30.94 -16.26
#